data_AF-A0A7S9L2E1-F1
#
_entry.id   AF-A0A7S9L2E1-F1
#
_cell.length_a   1.000
_cell.length_b   1.000
_cell.length_c   1.000
_cell.angle_alpha   90.00
_cell.angle_beta   90.00
_cell.angle_gamma   90.00
#
_symmetry.space_group_name_H-M   'P 1'
#
loop_
_entity.id
_entity.type
_entity.pdbx_description
1 polymer ?
#
loop_
_entity_poly.entity_id
_entity_poly.type
_entity_poly.pdbx_seq_one_letter_code
_entity_poly.pdbx_strand_id
1 'polypeptide(L)'
;MKTKLTLTMDETVIEQAKAYAKEQGRSLSAIFENYVKAVSRSERDKLTTEEFSPIVKRLTGSLNLPKNFDYKNAVSEAINEKYSQ
;
A
#
# COMPACT_ATOMS: atom_id res chain seq x y z
N MET A 1 -5.68 14.88 16.98
CA MET A 1 -5.28 14.99 18.40
C MET A 1 -4.08 14.07 18.62
N LYS A 2 -3.02 14.53 19.30
CA LYS A 2 -1.83 13.69 19.60
C LYS A 2 -1.96 13.15 21.01
N THR A 3 -1.85 11.83 21.19
CA THR A 3 -1.93 11.15 22.49
C THR A 3 -0.63 10.37 22.75
N LYS A 4 -0.25 10.23 24.02
CA LYS A 4 0.93 9.45 24.42
C LYS A 4 0.47 8.04 24.76
N LEU A 5 1.11 7.04 24.16
CA LEU A 5 0.92 5.63 24.46
C LEU A 5 2.21 5.10 25.11
N THR A 6 2.09 4.49 26.29
CA THR A 6 3.21 3.84 26.99
C THR A 6 2.98 2.34 26.94
N LEU A 7 3.95 1.60 26.41
CA LEU A 7 3.91 0.14 26.28
C LEU A 7 5.03 -0.47 27.11
N THR A 8 4.75 -1.59 27.77
CA THR A 8 5.76 -2.39 28.46
C THR A 8 6.18 -3.52 27.52
N MET A 9 7.48 -3.68 27.31
CA MET A 9 8.07 -4.67 26.41
C MET A 9 9.49 -4.99 26.87
N ASP A 10 10.04 -6.10 26.38
CA ASP A 10 11.39 -6.52 26.74
C ASP A 10 12.45 -5.50 26.30
N GLU A 11 13.46 -5.31 27.15
CA GLU A 11 14.55 -4.36 26.91
C GLU A 11 15.31 -4.65 25.61
N THR A 12 15.50 -5.93 25.30
CA THR A 12 16.16 -6.38 24.05
C THR A 12 15.40 -5.93 22.81
N VAL A 13 14.06 -5.96 22.86
CA VAL A 13 13.18 -5.51 21.77
C VAL A 13 13.26 -4.00 21.61
N ILE A 14 13.32 -3.24 22.72
CA ILE A 14 13.47 -1.78 22.70
C ILE A 14 14.78 -1.38 22.01
N GLU A 15 15.89 -2.05 22.35
CA GLU A 15 17.19 -1.74 21.77
C GLU A 15 17.25 -2.06 20.26
N GLN A 16 16.72 -3.21 19.85
CA GLN A 16 16.60 -3.55 18.43
C GLN A 16 15.74 -2.53 17.66
N ALA A 17 14.62 -2.10 18.25
CA ALA A 17 13.73 -1.15 17.61
C ALA A 17 14.37 0.24 17.48
N LYS A 18 15.14 0.69 18.47
CA LYS A 18 15.93 1.94 18.39
C LYS A 18 17.01 1.86 17.31
N ALA A 19 17.73 0.75 17.23
CA ALA A 19 18.76 0.53 16.21
C ALA A 19 18.16 0.60 14.80
N TYR A 20 17.05 -0.11 14.58
CA TYR A 20 16.31 -0.08 13.32
C TYR A 20 15.82 1.33 12.96
N ALA A 21 15.26 2.05 13.92
CA ALA A 21 14.78 3.41 13.70
C ALA A 21 15.90 4.37 13.29
N LYS A 22 17.08 4.24 13.91
CA LYS A 22 18.27 5.02 13.59
C LYS A 22 18.79 4.71 12.18
N GLU A 23 18.85 3.44 11.80
CA GLU A 23 19.26 3.02 10.46
C GLU A 23 18.35 3.58 9.37
N GLN A 24 17.03 3.59 9.63
CA GLN A 24 16.04 4.12 8.71
C GLN A 24 15.94 5.66 8.74
N GLY A 25 16.68 6.35 9.61
CA GLY A 25 16.64 7.81 9.76
C GLY A 25 15.30 8.36 10.25
N ARG A 26 14.53 7.57 10.99
CA ARG A 26 13.16 7.92 11.43
C ARG A 26 13.00 7.74 12.94
N SER A 27 12.04 8.43 13.55
CA SER A 27 11.74 8.19 14.96
C SER A 27 11.03 6.86 15.14
N LEU A 28 11.31 6.18 16.27
CA LEU A 28 10.64 4.93 16.63
C LEU A 28 9.12 5.11 16.69
N SER A 29 8.66 6.25 17.21
CA SER A 29 7.24 6.62 17.23
C SER A 29 6.61 6.70 15.84
N ALA A 30 7.32 7.24 14.84
CA ALA A 30 6.81 7.35 13.48
C ALA A 30 6.74 5.99 12.77
N ILE A 31 7.71 5.11 13.01
CA ILE A 31 7.70 3.74 12.49
C ILE A 31 6.53 2.97 13.10
N PHE A 32 6.38 3.05 14.43
CA PHE A 32 5.32 2.37 15.16
C PHE A 32 3.93 2.90 14.77
N GLU A 33 3.75 4.22 14.67
CA GLU A 33 2.50 4.82 14.22
C GLU A 33 2.12 4.35 12.81
N ASN A 34 3.09 4.28 11.89
CA ASN A 34 2.85 3.75 10.55
C ASN A 34 2.49 2.27 10.55
N TYR A 35 3.15 1.46 11.37
CA TYR A 35 2.83 0.04 11.51
C TYR A 35 1.41 -0.16 12.04
N VAL A 36 1.05 0.52 13.12
CA VAL A 36 -0.30 0.44 13.69
C VAL A 36 -1.34 0.90 12.67
N LYS A 37 -1.10 1.97 11.90
CA LYS A 37 -1.98 2.39 10.81
C LYS A 37 -2.15 1.31 9.73
N ALA A 38 -1.04 0.68 9.31
CA ALA A 38 -1.07 -0.37 8.29
C ALA A 38 -1.86 -1.60 8.77
N VAL A 39 -1.62 -2.07 9.99
CA VAL A 39 -2.30 -3.25 10.56
C VAL A 39 -3.78 -2.95 10.88
N SER A 40 -4.07 -1.75 11.39
CA SER A 40 -5.44 -1.34 11.74
C SER A 40 -6.32 -1.02 10.53
N ARG A 41 -5.73 -0.94 9.33
CA ARG A 41 -6.46 -0.76 8.07
C ARG A 41 -7.32 -1.97 7.69
N SER A 42 -7.14 -3.10 8.37
CA SER A 42 -7.67 -4.40 7.94
C SER A 42 -9.11 -4.70 8.35
N GLU A 43 -9.72 -3.96 9.28
CA GLU A 43 -11.03 -4.32 9.86
C GLU A 43 -12.12 -3.26 9.65
N ARG A 44 -11.76 -1.99 9.39
CA ARG A 44 -12.76 -0.90 9.18
C ARG A 44 -12.82 -0.37 7.75
N ASP A 45 -11.75 -0.49 6.95
CA ASP A 45 -11.73 0.01 5.56
C ASP A 45 -12.28 -1.01 4.54
N LYS A 46 -12.57 -2.26 4.93
CA LYS A 46 -13.23 -3.21 4.01
C LYS A 46 -14.70 -2.86 3.74
N LEU A 47 -15.34 -2.04 4.57
CA LEU A 47 -16.76 -1.71 4.47
C LEU A 47 -17.05 -0.35 3.82
N THR A 48 -16.05 0.50 3.64
CA THR A 48 -16.24 1.81 3.01
C THR A 48 -15.17 2.05 1.98
N THR A 49 -15.41 1.51 0.79
CA THR A 49 -14.92 2.08 -0.46
C THR A 49 -13.40 2.05 -0.59
N GLU A 50 -12.91 1.02 -1.27
CA GLU A 50 -11.72 1.21 -2.12
C GLU A 50 -12.08 2.29 -3.17
N GLU A 51 -12.03 3.57 -2.78
CA GLU A 51 -12.03 4.65 -3.74
C GLU A 51 -10.70 4.50 -4.47
N PHE A 52 -10.79 3.91 -5.66
CA PHE A 52 -9.76 4.02 -6.69
C PHE A 52 -9.17 5.43 -6.65
N SER A 53 -7.83 5.54 -6.70
CA SER A 53 -7.15 6.83 -6.79
C SER A 53 -7.88 7.76 -7.76
N PRO A 54 -7.99 9.08 -7.52
CA PRO A 54 -8.75 10.00 -8.37
C PRO A 54 -8.41 9.88 -9.87
N ILE A 55 -7.17 9.49 -10.18
CA ILE A 55 -6.71 9.19 -11.53
C ILE A 55 -7.40 7.93 -12.07
N VAL A 56 -7.37 6.83 -11.30
CA VAL A 56 -7.99 5.57 -11.68
C VAL A 56 -9.51 5.72 -11.84
N LYS A 57 -10.18 6.46 -10.94
CA LYS A 57 -11.63 6.75 -11.04
C LYS A 57 -12.02 7.57 -12.29
N ARG A 58 -11.11 8.43 -12.77
CA ARG A 58 -11.30 9.17 -14.04
C ARG A 58 -11.08 8.28 -15.27
N LEU A 59 -10.27 7.23 -15.15
CA LEU A 59 -9.97 6.30 -16.22
C LEU A 59 -10.98 5.14 -16.28
N THR A 60 -11.60 4.77 -15.16
CA THR A 60 -12.70 3.79 -15.13
C THR A 60 -13.87 4.30 -15.96
N GLY A 61 -14.21 3.58 -17.04
CA GLY A 61 -15.26 3.96 -17.99
C GLY A 61 -14.79 4.77 -19.19
N SER A 62 -13.52 5.19 -19.26
CA SER A 62 -12.94 5.82 -20.45
C SER A 62 -12.63 4.80 -21.57
N LEU A 63 -12.68 3.50 -21.27
CA LEU A 63 -12.35 2.44 -22.19
C LEU A 63 -13.62 1.65 -22.55
N ASN A 64 -14.06 1.80 -23.80
CA ASN A 64 -15.14 0.98 -24.37
C ASN A 64 -14.55 -0.31 -24.94
N LEU A 65 -14.62 -1.39 -24.17
CA LEU A 65 -14.22 -2.72 -24.63
C LEU A 65 -15.45 -3.56 -25.02
N PRO A 66 -15.35 -4.42 -26.05
CA PRO A 66 -16.37 -5.41 -26.32
C PRO A 66 -16.49 -6.40 -25.16
N LYS A 67 -17.70 -6.92 -24.92
CA LYS A 67 -17.99 -7.83 -23.79
C LYS A 67 -17.11 -9.10 -23.76
N ASN A 68 -16.55 -9.50 -24.91
CA ASN A 68 -15.68 -10.66 -25.05
C ASN A 68 -14.19 -10.27 -25.24
N PHE A 69 -13.77 -9.12 -24.73
CA PHE A 69 -12.38 -8.69 -24.85
C PHE A 69 -11.45 -9.56 -23.99
N ASP A 70 -10.55 -10.30 -24.62
CA ASP A 70 -9.51 -11.05 -23.93
C ASP A 70 -8.30 -10.15 -23.65
N TYR A 71 -8.27 -9.59 -22.45
CA TYR A 71 -7.19 -8.70 -22.02
C TYR A 71 -5.82 -9.37 -22.04
N LYS A 72 -5.74 -10.70 -21.83
CA LYS A 72 -4.45 -11.41 -21.74
C LYS A 72 -3.79 -11.50 -23.10
N ASN A 73 -4.59 -11.76 -24.15
CA ASN A 73 -4.09 -11.82 -25.52
C ASN A 73 -3.62 -10.43 -25.98
N ALA A 74 -4.41 -9.39 -25.74
CA ALA A 74 -4.05 -8.02 -26.11
C ALA A 74 -2.75 -7.54 -25.44
N VAL A 75 -2.54 -7.88 -24.15
CA VAL A 75 -1.29 -7.55 -23.45
C VAL A 75 -0.11 -8.33 -24.04
N SER A 76 -0.29 -9.62 -24.33
CA SER A 76 0.77 -10.45 -24.90
C SER A 76 1.18 -9.98 -26.29
N GLU A 77 0.22 -9.60 -27.12
CA GLU A 77 0.45 -9.04 -28.46
C GLU A 77 1.20 -7.70 -28.38
N ALA A 78 0.78 -6.77 -27.51
CA ALA A 78 1.45 -5.48 -27.32
C ALA A 78 2.90 -5.61 -26.80
N ILE A 79 3.17 -6.58 -25.93
CA ILE A 79 4.53 -6.88 -25.46
C ILE A 79 5.36 -7.44 -26.62
N ASN A 80 4.83 -8.40 -27.36
CA ASN A 80 5.53 -8.96 -28.51
C ASN A 80 5.83 -7.88 -29.55
N GLU A 81 4.87 -7.02 -29.90
CA GLU A 81 5.07 -5.91 -30.85
C GLU A 81 6.17 -4.93 -30.36
N LYS A 82 6.16 -4.58 -29.08
CA LYS A 82 7.13 -3.64 -28.49
C LYS A 82 8.56 -4.18 -28.45
N TYR A 83 8.72 -5.49 -28.24
CA TYR A 83 10.04 -6.12 -28.03
C TYR A 83 10.47 -7.06 -29.17
N SER A 84 9.71 -7.14 -30.28
CA SER A 84 10.11 -7.86 -31.50
C SER A 84 10.88 -6.99 -32.50
N GLN A 85 11.59 -5.97 -32.01
CA GLN A 85 12.65 -5.27 -32.75
C GLN A 85 14.02 -5.54 -32.12
#